data_AF-A0A3Q2H0A9-F1
#
_entry.id   AF-A0A3Q2H0A9-F1
#
_cell.length_a   1.000
_cell.length_b   1.000
_cell.length_c   1.000
_cell.angle_alpha   90.00
_cell.angle_beta   90.00
_cell.angle_gamma   90.00
#
_symmetry.space_group_name_H-M   'P 1'
#
loop_
_entity.id
_entity.type
_entity.pdbx_description
1 polymer ?
#
loop_
_entity_poly.entity_id
_entity_poly.type
_entity_poly.pdbx_seq_one_letter_code
_entity_poly.pdbx_strand_id
1 'polypeptide(L)'
;MENMLECVFIVLWLQFGWLSGEDQVEQSPQTLRPQEGDSISLNCSYTVSNFRGLLWYRQDPGKGPELLFLLSSVGKPEHKERIRATLFEKG
;
A
#
# COMPACT_ATOMS: atom_id res chain seq x y z
N MET A 1 48.29 -2.19 0.26
CA MET A 1 47.20 -3.14 -0.04
C MET A 1 46.09 -3.07 1.02
N GLU A 2 46.40 -2.76 2.29
CA GLU A 2 45.42 -2.55 3.37
C GLU A 2 44.42 -1.41 3.09
N ASN A 3 44.89 -0.24 2.64
CA ASN A 3 44.02 0.92 2.38
C ASN A 3 42.95 0.68 1.30
N MET A 4 43.23 -0.20 0.34
CA MET A 4 42.29 -0.52 -0.75
C MET A 4 41.18 -1.45 -0.26
N LEU A 5 41.49 -2.35 0.67
CA LEU A 5 40.52 -3.27 1.27
C LEU A 5 39.56 -2.52 2.20
N GLU A 6 40.08 -1.58 2.99
CA GLU A 6 39.29 -0.67 3.83
C GLU A 6 38.30 0.17 3.00
N CYS A 7 38.74 0.72 1.87
CA CYS A 7 37.85 1.45 0.95
C CYS A 7 36.76 0.54 0.38
N VAL A 8 37.08 -0.70 0.00
CA VAL A 8 36.08 -1.65 -0.51
C VAL A 8 35.05 -1.97 0.56
N PHE A 9 35.47 -2.19 1.81
CA PHE A 9 34.54 -2.36 2.92
C PHE A 9 33.64 -1.13 3.07
N ILE A 10 34.19 0.08 3.20
CA ILE A 10 33.40 1.32 3.36
C ILE A 10 32.38 1.48 2.22
N VAL A 11 32.77 1.23 0.98
CA VAL A 11 31.85 1.28 -0.17
C VAL A 11 30.75 0.23 -0.02
N LEU A 12 31.06 -1.02 0.36
CA LEU A 12 30.07 -2.07 0.59
C LEU A 12 29.09 -1.72 1.73
N TRP A 13 29.57 -1.12 2.83
CA TRP A 13 28.71 -0.62 3.92
C TRP A 13 27.77 0.50 3.46
N LEU A 14 28.25 1.40 2.60
CA LEU A 14 27.43 2.47 2.02
C LEU A 14 26.38 1.93 1.04
N GLN A 15 26.65 0.84 0.31
CA GLN A 15 25.66 0.18 -0.55
C GLN A 15 24.57 -0.55 0.28
N PHE A 16 24.95 -1.20 1.40
CA PHE A 16 24.01 -1.93 2.27
C PHE A 16 23.14 -1.01 3.14
N GLY A 17 23.60 0.19 3.47
CA GLY A 17 22.82 1.18 4.22
C GLY A 17 21.64 1.79 3.44
N TRP A 18 21.50 1.47 2.15
CA TRP A 18 20.45 1.97 1.25
C TRP A 18 19.34 0.97 0.94
N LEU A 19 19.23 -0.12 1.69
CA LEU A 19 18.00 -0.92 1.75
C LEU A 19 16.92 -0.09 2.48
N SER A 20 16.31 0.83 1.75
CA SER A 20 15.13 1.58 2.20
C SER A 20 14.01 0.60 2.53
N GLY A 21 13.38 0.76 3.70
CA GLY A 21 12.26 -0.08 4.13
C GLY A 21 11.21 -0.20 3.03
N GLU A 22 10.84 -1.44 2.71
CA GLU A 22 9.90 -1.75 1.65
C GLU A 22 8.50 -1.23 2.01
N ASP A 23 7.91 -0.44 1.13
CA ASP A 23 6.51 -0.05 1.24
C ASP A 23 5.65 -1.32 1.06
N GLN A 24 4.89 -1.67 2.09
CA GLN A 24 4.04 -2.86 2.10
C GLN A 24 2.58 -2.48 2.22
N VAL A 25 1.74 -3.25 1.53
CA VAL A 25 0.29 -3.15 1.56
C VAL A 25 -0.28 -4.54 1.71
N GLU A 26 -1.17 -4.73 2.68
CA GLU A 26 -1.87 -5.99 2.91
C GLU A 26 -3.37 -5.75 2.92
N GLN A 27 -4.10 -6.54 2.14
CA GLN A 27 -5.55 -6.43 2.01
C GLN A 27 -6.23 -7.68 2.59
N SER A 28 -7.32 -7.45 3.33
CA SER A 28 -8.11 -8.53 3.91
C SER A 28 -9.61 -8.26 3.80
N PRO A 29 -10.43 -9.30 3.61
CA PRO A 29 -10.05 -10.65 3.17
C PRO A 29 -9.58 -10.68 1.70
N GLN A 30 -8.74 -11.66 1.35
CA GLN A 30 -8.25 -11.84 -0.02
C GLN A 30 -9.31 -12.37 -0.99
N THR A 31 -10.32 -13.08 -0.48
CA THR A 31 -11.40 -13.64 -1.29
C THR A 31 -12.68 -13.65 -0.48
N LEU A 32 -13.77 -13.28 -1.12
CA LEU A 32 -15.13 -13.31 -0.57
C LEU A 32 -16.08 -13.94 -1.57
N ARG A 33 -17.16 -14.54 -1.05
CA ARG A 33 -18.29 -15.05 -1.85
C ARG A 33 -19.61 -14.57 -1.25
N PRO A 34 -19.91 -13.27 -1.36
CA PRO A 34 -21.13 -12.69 -0.80
C PRO A 34 -22.37 -13.13 -1.59
N GLN A 35 -23.53 -13.10 -0.93
CA GLN A 35 -24.83 -13.19 -1.58
C GLN A 35 -25.32 -11.80 -2.01
N GLU A 36 -26.31 -11.76 -2.89
CA GLU A 36 -26.92 -10.50 -3.31
C GLU A 36 -27.57 -9.80 -2.10
N GLY A 37 -27.27 -8.51 -1.92
CA GLY A 37 -27.74 -7.71 -0.79
C GLY A 37 -26.76 -7.64 0.38
N ASP A 38 -25.73 -8.48 0.40
CA ASP A 38 -24.70 -8.42 1.45
C ASP A 38 -23.89 -7.12 1.37
N SER A 39 -23.59 -6.56 2.54
CA SER A 39 -22.59 -5.50 2.67
C SER A 39 -21.24 -6.12 2.97
N ILE A 40 -20.26 -5.83 2.12
CA ILE A 40 -18.88 -6.31 2.30
C ILE A 40 -17.96 -5.15 2.70
N SER A 41 -16.90 -5.48 3.42
CA SER A 41 -15.83 -4.54 3.75
C SER A 41 -14.49 -5.19 3.45
N LEU A 42 -13.63 -4.45 2.76
CA LEU A 42 -12.24 -4.78 2.52
C LEU A 42 -11.39 -3.82 3.35
N ASN A 43 -10.47 -4.38 4.12
CA ASN A 43 -9.50 -3.64 4.91
C ASN A 43 -8.16 -3.65 4.21
N CYS A 44 -7.42 -2.56 4.39
CA CYS A 44 -6.07 -2.41 3.87
C CYS A 44 -5.18 -1.87 5.00
N SER A 45 -4.19 -2.66 5.40
CA SER A 45 -3.08 -2.20 6.23
C SER A 45 -1.90 -1.85 5.34
N TYR A 46 -1.08 -0.89 5.76
CA TYR A 46 0.10 -0.48 5.02
C TYR A 46 1.24 -0.07 5.95
N THR A 47 2.46 -0.34 5.50
CA THR A 47 3.69 0.15 6.12
C THR A 47 4.47 0.85 5.04
N VAL A 48 4.47 2.19 5.08
CA VAL A 48 5.18 3.01 4.11
C VAL A 48 6.06 4.03 4.82
N SER A 49 7.18 4.38 4.21
CA SER A 49 8.14 5.33 4.78
C SER A 49 7.67 6.79 4.70
N ASN A 50 6.93 7.15 3.65
CA ASN A 50 6.40 8.49 3.43
C ASN A 50 4.99 8.41 2.83
N PHE A 51 3.97 8.44 3.68
CA PHE A 51 2.58 8.32 3.26
C PHE A 51 2.11 9.57 2.49
N ARG A 52 1.74 9.40 1.22
CA ARG A 52 1.15 10.46 0.37
C ARG A 52 -0.33 10.26 0.10
N GLY A 53 -0.81 9.05 0.27
CA GLY A 53 -2.18 8.65 0.00
C GLY A 53 -2.26 7.19 -0.39
N LEU A 54 -3.45 6.61 -0.25
CA LEU A 54 -3.74 5.22 -0.61
C LEU A 54 -4.71 5.20 -1.79
N LEU A 55 -4.31 4.50 -2.86
CA LEU A 55 -5.15 4.37 -4.06
C LEU A 55 -5.86 3.03 -4.07
N TRP A 56 -7.18 3.06 -4.26
CA TRP A 56 -7.99 1.85 -4.41
C TRP A 56 -8.39 1.66 -5.87
N TYR A 57 -8.13 0.46 -6.39
CA TYR A 57 -8.49 0.08 -7.75
C TYR A 57 -9.48 -1.08 -7.76
N ARG A 58 -10.37 -1.09 -8.76
CA ARG A 58 -11.23 -2.23 -9.13
C ARG A 58 -10.75 -2.80 -10.45
N GLN A 59 -10.68 -4.11 -10.57
CA GLN A 59 -10.42 -4.77 -11.83
C GLN A 59 -11.45 -5.88 -12.06
N ASP A 60 -12.33 -5.66 -13.03
CA ASP A 60 -13.27 -6.68 -13.47
C ASP A 60 -12.56 -7.67 -14.42
N PRO A 61 -13.02 -8.94 -14.52
CA PRO A 61 -12.48 -9.90 -15.47
C PRO A 61 -12.44 -9.35 -16.90
N GLY A 62 -11.26 -9.39 -17.53
CA GLY A 62 -11.04 -8.92 -18.89
C GLY A 62 -10.91 -7.39 -19.06
N LYS A 63 -10.95 -6.60 -17.98
CA LYS A 63 -10.75 -5.14 -18.02
C LYS A 63 -9.41 -4.73 -17.39
N GLY A 64 -8.98 -3.50 -17.69
CA GLY A 64 -7.87 -2.85 -17.00
C GLY A 64 -8.26 -2.34 -15.60
N PRO A 65 -7.28 -1.97 -14.76
CA PRO A 65 -7.54 -1.38 -13.46
C PRO A 65 -8.28 -0.04 -13.58
N GLU A 66 -9.36 0.11 -12.82
CA GLU A 66 -10.12 1.35 -12.68
C GLU A 66 -9.85 1.98 -11.32
N LEU A 67 -9.40 3.23 -11.29
CA LEU A 67 -9.24 3.97 -10.04
C LEU A 67 -10.61 4.27 -9.41
N LEU A 68 -10.80 3.82 -8.17
CA LEU A 68 -11.98 4.13 -7.36
C LEU A 68 -11.76 5.35 -6.47
N PHE A 69 -10.68 5.34 -5.68
CA PHE A 69 -10.44 6.35 -4.66
C PHE A 69 -8.96 6.71 -4.55
N LEU A 70 -8.70 7.99 -4.25
CA LEU A 70 -7.46 8.48 -3.65
C LEU A 70 -7.77 8.93 -2.23
N LEU A 71 -7.28 8.19 -1.24
CA LEU A 71 -7.49 8.50 0.16
C LEU A 71 -6.24 9.16 0.74
N SER A 72 -6.30 10.47 0.98
CA SER A 72 -5.18 11.24 1.54
C SER A 72 -5.53 11.95 2.85
N SER A 73 -6.79 11.91 3.28
CA SER A 73 -7.27 12.58 4.49
C SER A 73 -7.92 11.58 5.43
N VAL A 74 -7.39 11.51 6.65
CA VAL A 74 -7.89 10.64 7.71
C VAL A 74 -9.32 11.04 8.09
N GLY A 75 -10.18 10.05 8.29
CA GLY A 75 -11.56 10.25 8.78
C GLY A 75 -12.50 10.92 7.78
N LYS A 76 -12.03 11.24 6.57
CA LYS A 76 -12.87 11.79 5.51
C LYS A 76 -13.42 10.65 4.63
N PRO A 77 -14.73 10.35 4.70
CA PRO A 77 -15.32 9.33 3.85
C PRO A 77 -15.42 9.82 2.40
N GLU A 78 -14.95 8.99 1.48
CA GLU A 78 -15.12 9.16 0.04
C GLU A 78 -16.15 8.14 -0.46
N HIS A 79 -16.91 8.50 -1.50
CA HIS A 79 -17.93 7.62 -2.07
C HIS A 79 -17.91 7.65 -3.59
N LYS A 80 -18.12 6.47 -4.19
CA LYS A 80 -18.27 6.30 -5.63
C LYS A 80 -19.26 5.16 -5.85
N GLU A 81 -20.32 5.42 -6.59
CA GLU A 81 -21.43 4.47 -6.77
C GLU A 81 -22.00 4.02 -5.41
N ARG A 82 -22.01 2.70 -5.16
CA ARG A 82 -22.44 2.08 -3.89
C ARG A 82 -21.27 1.78 -2.95
N ILE A 83 -20.06 2.21 -3.29
CA ILE A 83 -18.82 1.93 -2.54
C ILE A 83 -18.46 3.15 -1.70
N ARG A 84 -18.13 2.91 -0.43
CA ARG A 84 -17.61 3.90 0.51
C ARG A 84 -16.21 3.48 0.94
N ALA A 85 -15.31 4.45 1.03
CA ALA A 85 -13.96 4.24 1.53
C ALA A 85 -13.58 5.31 2.56
N THR A 86 -12.84 4.91 3.60
CA THR A 86 -12.36 5.80 4.65
C THR A 86 -10.93 5.44 5.00
N LEU A 87 -10.06 6.45 5.13
CA LEU A 87 -8.73 6.27 5.68
C LEU A 87 -8.76 6.39 7.19
N PHE A 88 -8.16 5.41 7.86
CA PHE A 88 -7.96 5.41 9.31
C PHE A 88 -6.49 5.70 9.64
N GLU A 89 -6.23 6.30 10.80
CA GLU A 89 -4.85 6.48 11.28
C GLU A 89 -4.19 5.12 11.47
N LYS A 90 -2.88 5.08 11.20
CA LYS A 90 -2.06 3.95 11.60
C LYS A 90 -1.98 3.98 13.13
N GLY A 91 -2.49 2.93 13.78
CA GLY A 91 -2.30 2.71 15.22
C GLY A 91 -0.85 2.48 15.59
#